data_AF-A0AAV7BWW2-F1
#
_entry.id   AF-A0AAV7BWW2-F1
#
_cell.length_a   1.000
_cell.length_b   1.000
_cell.length_c   1.000
_cell.angle_alpha   90.00
_cell.angle_beta   90.00
_cell.angle_gamma   90.00
#
_symmetry.space_group_name_H-M   'P 1'
#
loop_
_entity.id
_entity.type
_entity.pdbx_description
1 polymer ?
#
loop_
_entity_poly.entity_id
_entity_poly.type
_entity_poly.pdbx_seq_one_letter_code
_entity_poly.pdbx_strand_id
1 'polypeptide(L)'
;MDDLGVLTDQINEVERHLNYLKWISHIEELSDNIQQHLMTNNVAEAASTLVSMTEQAIKLQDSSCFHLLKFITSTVQFWHKILKDKLTSDFEEVLTQLQWPFIGPHQLQTPISSSSSSTAGGASVKEVYASLETLFIQLLKLQISDELISKPKQMPEKYSLPASPPIILPIQIMLLPLQKRFRYHFTGNRQTNVLSKPEWYLTQVLMWIGNHTKFLNEKVQPILKKAGSTVNAKMEFTRGLVMLVLEKLSVDIPCLLYDDVLFCHLVDEVLLFQRELHTTHGYLGSLPNCMHILSEDTFFQRWLTVERKLALEKMDSMLSSEAAWSSQYKDISDVDEMKFPDCAETFMTLLLVITDRYKNLPTAEKKLKFLELQKDLVDDFRIRLTQVMKEESRALLGFKYCAILNAVNYIAAVLGDWADNIFFLQLQQAALEVCTDTNSSSKLQLGQLASMEISVFDDMINLLERLKNDMLSRQVEHVFREVKEGAKMYKKERWLSLPSQSEQAVMSLSSSACPMLLTLRDRLLQLEQQLCHTLFKSAWQMLAEKLDLFIYQDVSKKGNRRWIKR
;
A
#
# COMPACT_ATOMS: atom_id res chain seq x y z
N MET A 1 -11.03 -74.69 -14.05
CA MET A 1 -10.41 -73.39 -13.71
C MET A 1 -11.48 -72.33 -13.50
N ASP A 2 -12.56 -72.32 -14.31
CA ASP A 2 -13.69 -71.40 -14.15
C ASP A 2 -14.45 -71.53 -12.81
N ASP A 3 -14.69 -72.76 -12.30
CA ASP A 3 -15.36 -72.95 -11.00
C ASP A 3 -14.55 -72.39 -9.81
N LEU A 4 -13.22 -72.40 -9.91
CA LEU A 4 -12.36 -71.84 -8.88
C LEU A 4 -12.41 -70.31 -8.90
N GLY A 5 -12.56 -69.71 -10.08
CA GLY A 5 -12.76 -68.27 -10.26
C GLY A 5 -14.08 -67.80 -9.64
N VAL A 6 -15.17 -68.52 -9.90
CA VAL A 6 -16.49 -68.22 -9.31
C VAL A 6 -16.47 -68.31 -7.78
N LEU A 7 -15.83 -69.34 -7.20
CA LEU A 7 -15.68 -69.44 -5.75
C LEU A 7 -14.83 -68.30 -5.17
N THR A 8 -13.78 -67.90 -5.88
CA THR A 8 -12.89 -66.80 -5.45
C THR A 8 -13.64 -65.46 -5.48
N ASP A 9 -14.48 -65.24 -6.48
CA ASP A 9 -15.32 -64.05 -6.57
C ASP A 9 -16.39 -64.01 -5.47
N GLN A 10 -17.01 -65.15 -5.13
CA GLN A 10 -17.94 -65.25 -4.01
C GLN A 10 -17.26 -64.99 -2.65
N ILE A 11 -16.04 -65.50 -2.45
CA ILE A 11 -15.26 -65.22 -1.24
C ILE A 11 -14.93 -63.73 -1.16
N ASN A 12 -14.48 -63.11 -2.26
CA ASN A 12 -14.19 -61.68 -2.33
C ASN A 12 -15.44 -60.82 -2.04
N GLU A 13 -16.61 -61.25 -2.51
CA GLU A 13 -17.88 -60.56 -2.26
C GLU A 13 -18.29 -60.65 -0.78
N VAL A 14 -18.18 -61.84 -0.17
CA VAL A 14 -18.46 -62.03 1.26
C VAL A 14 -17.48 -61.23 2.13
N GLU A 15 -16.19 -61.20 1.77
CA GLU A 15 -15.18 -60.38 2.46
C GLU A 15 -15.51 -58.88 2.42
N ARG A 16 -16.00 -58.38 1.27
CA ARG A 16 -16.44 -56.98 1.14
C ARG A 16 -17.62 -56.67 2.06
N HIS A 17 -18.64 -57.53 2.09
CA HIS A 17 -19.79 -57.36 2.98
C HIS A 17 -19.39 -57.45 4.46
N LEU A 18 -18.52 -58.38 4.81
CA LEU A 18 -17.99 -58.52 6.17
C LEU A 18 -17.23 -57.27 6.60
N ASN A 19 -16.36 -56.72 5.74
CA ASN A 19 -15.63 -55.50 6.02
C ASN A 19 -16.56 -54.29 6.15
N TYR A 20 -17.61 -54.20 5.33
CA TYR A 20 -18.64 -53.17 5.46
C TYR A 20 -19.36 -53.24 6.81
N LEU A 21 -19.78 -54.43 7.25
CA LEU A 21 -20.43 -54.63 8.55
C LEU A 21 -19.49 -54.33 9.73
N LYS A 22 -18.20 -54.69 9.61
CA LYS A 22 -17.18 -54.33 10.63
C LYS A 22 -17.08 -52.82 10.79
N TRP A 23 -17.10 -52.06 9.69
CA TRP A 23 -17.11 -50.59 9.77
C TRP A 23 -18.35 -50.04 10.46
N ILE A 24 -19.55 -50.57 10.15
CA ILE A 24 -20.78 -50.15 10.82
C ILE A 24 -20.68 -50.42 12.32
N SER A 25 -20.35 -51.65 12.70
CA SER A 25 -20.22 -52.04 14.11
C SER A 25 -19.20 -51.17 14.85
N HIS A 26 -18.10 -50.80 14.20
CA HIS A 26 -17.09 -49.96 14.80
C HIS A 26 -17.55 -48.49 14.96
N ILE A 27 -18.27 -47.94 13.99
CA ILE A 27 -18.86 -46.59 14.10
C ILE A 27 -19.92 -46.55 15.21
N GLU A 28 -20.74 -47.60 15.33
CA GLU A 28 -21.71 -47.75 16.41
C GLU A 28 -21.03 -47.85 17.78
N GLU A 29 -19.96 -48.63 17.90
CA GLU A 29 -19.15 -48.71 19.13
C GLU A 29 -18.57 -47.34 19.53
N LEU A 30 -18.01 -46.60 18.57
CA LEU A 30 -17.51 -45.23 18.82
C LEU A 30 -18.64 -44.28 19.27
N SER A 31 -19.83 -44.42 18.67
CA SER A 31 -21.02 -43.65 19.03
C SER A 31 -21.49 -43.96 20.47
N ASP A 32 -21.54 -45.24 20.83
CA ASP A 32 -21.92 -45.70 22.17
C ASP A 32 -20.92 -45.23 23.23
N ASN A 33 -19.62 -45.26 22.92
CA ASN A 33 -18.57 -44.73 23.79
C ASN A 33 -18.74 -43.23 24.04
N ILE A 34 -19.04 -42.43 23.00
CA ILE A 34 -19.34 -40.99 23.16
C ILE A 34 -20.53 -40.79 24.08
N GLN A 35 -21.61 -41.56 23.87
CA GLN A 35 -22.81 -41.48 24.71
C GLN A 35 -22.48 -41.80 26.17
N GLN A 36 -21.72 -42.86 26.44
CA GLN A 36 -21.32 -43.27 27.78
C GLN A 36 -20.43 -42.23 28.47
N HIS A 37 -19.48 -41.64 27.74
CA HIS A 37 -18.64 -40.55 28.24
C HIS A 37 -19.47 -39.30 28.57
N LEU A 38 -20.49 -38.99 27.78
CA LEU A 38 -21.40 -37.88 28.07
C LEU A 38 -22.27 -38.14 29.31
N MET A 39 -22.77 -39.37 29.50
CA MET A 39 -23.53 -39.77 30.69
C MET A 39 -22.69 -39.70 31.98
N THR A 40 -21.38 -39.95 31.88
CA THR A 40 -20.42 -39.85 33.00
C THR A 40 -19.80 -38.46 33.14
N ASN A 41 -20.27 -37.48 32.36
CA ASN A 41 -19.76 -36.10 32.29
C ASN A 41 -18.26 -35.98 31.94
N ASN A 42 -17.68 -37.00 31.30
CA ASN A 42 -16.30 -36.97 30.82
C ASN A 42 -16.23 -36.42 29.39
N VAL A 43 -16.44 -35.12 29.26
CA VAL A 43 -16.50 -34.43 27.95
C VAL A 43 -15.17 -34.47 27.22
N ALA A 44 -14.04 -34.55 27.94
CA ALA A 44 -12.71 -34.63 27.34
C ALA A 44 -12.52 -35.91 26.50
N GLU A 45 -12.94 -37.06 27.04
CA GLU A 45 -12.88 -38.35 26.35
C GLU A 45 -13.93 -38.46 25.24
N ALA A 46 -15.12 -37.89 25.44
CA ALA A 46 -16.13 -37.79 24.39
C ALA A 46 -15.59 -37.02 23.16
N ALA A 47 -14.92 -35.87 23.39
CA ALA A 47 -14.29 -35.10 22.32
C ALA A 47 -13.16 -35.87 21.62
N SER A 48 -12.29 -36.56 22.38
CA SER A 48 -11.22 -37.40 21.80
C SER A 48 -11.80 -38.55 20.94
N THR A 49 -12.89 -39.17 21.38
CA THR A 49 -13.56 -40.26 20.66
C THR A 49 -14.20 -39.75 19.36
N LEU A 50 -14.79 -38.55 19.38
CA LEU A 50 -15.32 -37.90 18.18
C LEU A 50 -14.20 -37.55 17.18
N VAL A 51 -13.03 -37.11 17.65
CA VAL A 51 -11.86 -36.88 16.78
C VAL A 51 -11.46 -38.18 16.08
N SER A 52 -11.34 -39.29 16.81
CA SER A 52 -11.06 -40.61 16.24
C SER A 52 -12.09 -41.01 15.17
N MET A 53 -13.39 -40.82 15.44
CA MET A 53 -14.45 -41.07 14.47
C MET A 53 -14.34 -40.17 13.22
N THR A 54 -13.95 -38.92 13.41
CA THR A 54 -13.77 -37.95 12.32
C THR A 54 -12.57 -38.33 11.44
N GLU A 55 -11.47 -38.77 12.03
CA GLU A 55 -10.32 -39.29 11.29
C GLU A 55 -10.70 -40.52 10.44
N GLN A 56 -11.61 -41.37 10.94
CA GLN A 56 -12.17 -42.47 10.16
C GLN A 56 -13.06 -41.98 9.01
N ALA A 57 -13.87 -40.95 9.23
CA ALA A 57 -14.67 -40.34 8.18
C ALA A 57 -13.80 -39.77 7.06
N ILE A 58 -12.68 -39.12 7.41
CA ILE A 58 -11.69 -38.61 6.45
C ILE A 58 -11.03 -39.76 5.68
N LYS A 59 -10.61 -40.84 6.36
CA LYS A 59 -10.04 -42.03 5.70
C LYS A 59 -11.00 -42.70 4.72
N LEU A 60 -12.30 -42.65 5.00
CA LEU A 60 -13.34 -43.24 4.16
C LEU A 60 -13.81 -42.30 3.04
N GLN A 61 -13.32 -41.06 2.97
CA GLN A 61 -13.79 -40.05 2.03
C GLN A 61 -13.56 -40.42 0.55
N ASP A 62 -12.48 -41.17 0.26
CA ASP A 62 -12.14 -41.67 -1.08
C ASP A 62 -12.86 -42.98 -1.45
N SER A 63 -13.69 -43.52 -0.55
CA SER A 63 -14.37 -44.79 -0.76
C SER A 63 -15.55 -44.66 -1.74
N SER A 64 -15.75 -45.67 -2.58
CA SER A 64 -16.95 -45.80 -3.42
C SER A 64 -18.22 -46.15 -2.62
N CYS A 65 -18.10 -46.48 -1.33
CA CYS A 65 -19.21 -46.86 -0.46
C CYS A 65 -20.02 -45.65 0.03
N PHE A 66 -20.83 -45.06 -0.85
CA PHE A 66 -21.61 -43.84 -0.57
C PHE A 66 -22.47 -43.93 0.70
N HIS A 67 -23.13 -45.07 0.94
CA HIS A 67 -23.99 -45.23 2.11
C HIS A 67 -23.22 -45.26 3.43
N LEU A 68 -22.05 -45.90 3.45
CA LEU A 68 -21.18 -45.93 4.63
C LEU A 68 -20.60 -44.54 4.91
N LEU A 69 -20.13 -43.85 3.87
CA LEU A 69 -19.63 -42.48 3.98
C LEU A 69 -20.74 -41.56 4.51
N LYS A 70 -21.94 -41.64 3.95
CA LYS A 70 -23.08 -40.86 4.43
C LYS A 70 -23.41 -41.18 5.89
N PHE A 71 -23.37 -42.45 6.29
CA PHE A 71 -23.62 -42.88 7.66
C PHE A 71 -22.59 -42.27 8.62
N ILE A 72 -21.28 -42.48 8.40
CA ILE A 72 -20.25 -41.96 9.30
C ILE A 72 -20.27 -40.42 9.35
N THR A 73 -20.42 -39.73 8.21
CA THR A 73 -20.52 -38.27 8.19
C THR A 73 -21.75 -37.77 8.95
N SER A 74 -22.90 -38.45 8.85
CA SER A 74 -24.10 -38.08 9.59
C SER A 74 -23.94 -38.31 11.10
N THR A 75 -23.27 -39.40 11.49
CA THR A 75 -22.97 -39.71 12.90
C THR A 75 -21.99 -38.70 13.50
N VAL A 76 -20.93 -38.35 12.76
CA VAL A 76 -20.00 -37.27 13.16
C VAL A 76 -20.74 -35.94 13.28
N GLN A 77 -21.61 -35.58 12.33
CA GLN A 77 -22.43 -34.36 12.38
C GLN A 77 -23.34 -34.33 13.62
N PHE A 78 -23.99 -35.44 13.93
CA PHE A 78 -24.87 -35.58 15.09
C PHE A 78 -24.12 -35.34 16.39
N TRP A 79 -23.02 -36.05 16.63
CA TRP A 79 -22.23 -35.92 17.85
C TRP A 79 -21.49 -34.58 17.95
N HIS A 80 -20.96 -34.09 16.83
CA HIS A 80 -20.33 -32.78 16.78
C HIS A 80 -21.29 -31.68 17.22
N LYS A 81 -22.54 -31.70 16.75
CA LYS A 81 -23.55 -30.72 17.15
C LYS A 81 -23.79 -30.76 18.66
N ILE A 82 -24.03 -31.95 19.23
CA ILE A 82 -24.29 -32.11 20.67
C ILE A 82 -23.11 -31.61 21.51
N LEU A 83 -21.89 -32.04 21.17
CA LEU A 83 -20.68 -31.66 21.91
C LEU A 83 -20.37 -30.17 21.75
N LYS A 84 -20.51 -29.63 20.54
CA LYS A 84 -20.31 -28.20 20.26
C LYS A 84 -21.31 -27.35 21.03
N ASP A 85 -22.59 -27.69 21.03
CA ASP A 85 -23.62 -26.94 21.75
C ASP A 85 -23.35 -26.93 23.27
N LYS A 86 -23.01 -28.10 23.85
CA LYS A 86 -22.66 -28.21 25.28
C LYS A 86 -21.40 -27.40 25.63
N LEU A 87 -20.30 -27.63 24.91
CA LEU A 87 -19.03 -26.94 25.16
C LEU A 87 -19.11 -25.44 24.91
N THR A 88 -19.90 -25.00 23.92
CA THR A 88 -20.13 -23.57 23.66
C THR A 88 -20.87 -22.93 24.83
N SER A 89 -21.92 -23.58 25.36
CA SER A 89 -22.65 -23.09 26.53
C SER A 89 -21.72 -22.95 27.74
N ASP A 90 -20.98 -24.01 28.08
CA ASP A 90 -20.05 -24.01 29.23
C ASP A 90 -18.95 -22.94 29.05
N PHE A 91 -18.46 -22.76 27.82
CA PHE A 91 -17.44 -21.76 27.50
C PHE A 91 -17.97 -20.33 27.57
N GLU A 92 -19.20 -20.07 27.11
CA GLU A 92 -19.87 -18.76 27.23
C GLU A 92 -20.09 -18.36 28.70
N GLU A 93 -20.40 -19.31 29.58
CA GLU A 93 -20.49 -19.06 31.03
C GLU A 93 -19.14 -18.63 31.61
N VAL A 94 -18.05 -19.32 31.27
CA VAL A 94 -16.69 -18.96 31.70
C VAL A 94 -16.28 -17.58 31.15
N LEU A 95 -16.58 -17.30 29.89
CA LEU A 95 -16.35 -15.99 29.27
C LEU A 95 -17.11 -14.88 30.02
N THR A 96 -18.34 -15.15 30.43
CA THR A 96 -19.15 -14.21 31.22
C THR A 96 -18.52 -13.92 32.59
N GLN A 97 -18.02 -14.94 33.28
CA GLN A 97 -17.29 -14.78 34.56
C GLN A 97 -16.03 -13.93 34.39
N LEU A 98 -15.35 -14.05 33.25
CA LEU A 98 -14.18 -13.27 32.86
C LEU A 98 -14.51 -11.86 32.37
N GLN A 99 -15.78 -11.45 32.32
CA GLN A 99 -16.22 -10.17 31.75
C GLN A 99 -15.86 -10.01 30.28
N TRP A 100 -15.86 -11.11 29.54
CA TRP A 100 -15.67 -11.10 28.10
C TRP A 100 -16.97 -10.71 27.38
N PRO A 101 -16.93 -9.90 26.31
CA PRO A 101 -15.75 -9.22 25.76
C PRO A 101 -15.38 -7.95 26.55
N PHE A 102 -14.13 -7.53 26.45
CA PHE A 102 -13.61 -6.31 27.05
C PHE A 102 -14.01 -5.07 26.22
N ILE A 103 -15.06 -4.40 26.66
CA ILE A 103 -15.63 -3.21 26.01
C ILE A 103 -14.87 -1.93 26.40
N GLY A 104 -14.09 -1.94 27.50
CA GLY A 104 -13.28 -0.79 27.94
C GLY A 104 -11.85 -1.14 28.37
N PRO A 105 -10.91 -0.17 28.33
CA PRO A 105 -9.47 -0.39 28.57
C PRO A 105 -9.10 -0.77 30.01
N HIS A 106 -10.01 -0.53 30.97
CA HIS A 106 -9.81 -0.80 32.39
C HIS A 106 -10.67 -1.94 32.94
N GLN A 107 -11.32 -2.74 32.09
CA GLN A 107 -11.90 -4.01 32.53
C GLN A 107 -10.74 -4.96 32.85
N LEU A 108 -10.25 -4.84 34.08
CA LEU A 108 -9.19 -5.68 34.64
C LEU A 108 -9.57 -7.15 34.43
N GLN A 109 -8.56 -7.94 34.06
CA GLN A 109 -8.59 -9.39 33.81
C GLN A 109 -8.86 -10.23 35.08
N THR A 110 -9.61 -9.66 36.01
CA THR A 110 -9.98 -10.23 37.31
C THR A 110 -11.46 -10.59 37.26
N PRO A 111 -11.82 -11.88 37.36
CA PRO A 111 -13.21 -12.32 37.35
C PRO A 111 -14.01 -11.66 38.49
N ILE A 112 -15.34 -11.55 38.30
CA ILE A 112 -16.23 -10.99 39.33
C ILE A 112 -16.23 -11.93 40.56
N SER A 113 -15.73 -11.43 41.69
CA SER A 113 -16.00 -12.03 43.00
C SER A 113 -17.37 -11.55 43.48
N SER A 114 -18.40 -12.39 43.40
CA SER A 114 -19.63 -12.14 44.14
C SER A 114 -19.36 -12.27 45.64
N SER A 115 -19.37 -11.13 46.33
CA SER A 115 -19.50 -10.92 47.78
C SER A 115 -18.44 -11.50 48.75
N SER A 116 -17.86 -10.54 49.48
CA SER A 116 -17.40 -10.59 50.88
C SER A 116 -16.24 -11.52 51.29
N SER A 117 -15.16 -10.84 51.70
CA SER A 117 -14.22 -11.20 52.77
C SER A 117 -13.22 -12.33 52.55
N SER A 118 -12.00 -12.06 53.03
CA SER A 118 -10.91 -12.99 53.30
C SER A 118 -10.05 -13.45 52.12
N THR A 119 -8.83 -13.83 52.47
CA THR A 119 -7.62 -14.09 51.68
C THR A 119 -7.70 -15.28 50.71
N ALA A 120 -8.89 -15.60 50.18
CA ALA A 120 -9.19 -16.75 49.32
C ALA A 120 -9.41 -16.40 47.83
N GLY A 121 -9.42 -15.12 47.45
CA GLY A 121 -9.74 -14.67 46.08
C GLY A 121 -8.80 -15.18 44.98
N GLY A 122 -7.60 -15.67 45.30
CA GLY A 122 -6.67 -16.24 44.30
C GLY A 122 -7.04 -17.64 43.81
N ALA A 123 -7.86 -18.39 44.55
CA ALA A 123 -8.25 -19.76 44.18
C ALA A 123 -9.33 -19.78 43.08
N SER A 124 -10.39 -18.97 43.21
CA SER A 124 -11.47 -18.94 42.22
C SER A 124 -11.00 -18.45 40.85
N VAL A 125 -10.10 -17.46 40.80
CA VAL A 125 -9.55 -16.96 39.53
C VAL A 125 -8.75 -18.05 38.81
N LYS A 126 -7.94 -18.82 39.54
CA LYS A 126 -7.17 -19.92 38.95
C LYS A 126 -8.07 -21.03 38.42
N GLU A 127 -9.16 -21.33 39.12
CA GLU A 127 -10.17 -22.31 38.69
C GLU A 127 -10.87 -21.88 37.40
N VAL A 128 -11.28 -20.61 37.30
CA VAL A 128 -11.90 -20.05 36.07
C VAL A 128 -10.93 -20.15 34.89
N TYR A 129 -9.65 -19.81 35.09
CA TYR A 129 -8.64 -19.94 34.03
C TYR A 129 -8.33 -21.40 33.66
N ALA A 130 -8.32 -22.32 34.63
CA ALA A 130 -8.15 -23.75 34.35
C ALA A 130 -9.35 -24.33 33.58
N SER A 131 -10.56 -23.88 33.91
CA SER A 131 -11.78 -24.21 33.16
C SER A 131 -11.71 -23.66 31.73
N LEU A 132 -11.31 -22.39 31.58
CA LEU A 132 -11.07 -21.77 30.26
C LEU A 132 -10.09 -22.60 29.43
N GLU A 133 -8.94 -22.97 29.99
CA GLU A 133 -7.93 -23.79 29.30
C GLU A 133 -8.52 -25.15 28.87
N THR A 134 -9.23 -25.82 29.77
CA THR A 134 -9.82 -27.14 29.50
C THR A 134 -10.85 -27.08 28.37
N LEU A 135 -11.81 -26.16 28.47
CA LEU A 135 -12.86 -25.97 27.47
C LEU A 135 -12.29 -25.50 26.13
N PHE A 136 -11.29 -24.60 26.14
CA PHE A 136 -10.63 -24.13 24.93
C PHE A 136 -9.94 -25.29 24.20
N ILE A 137 -9.23 -26.18 24.91
CA ILE A 137 -8.59 -27.36 24.32
C ILE A 137 -9.65 -28.34 23.78
N GLN A 138 -10.75 -28.55 24.50
CA GLN A 138 -11.83 -29.43 24.05
C GLN A 138 -12.51 -28.89 22.79
N LEU A 139 -12.79 -27.59 22.72
CA LEU A 139 -13.31 -26.92 21.53
C LEU A 139 -12.30 -26.97 20.36
N LEU A 140 -11.00 -26.86 20.65
CA LEU A 140 -9.96 -26.98 19.62
C LEU A 140 -9.90 -28.40 19.04
N LYS A 141 -10.14 -29.44 19.84
CA LYS A 141 -10.24 -30.83 19.35
C LYS A 141 -11.40 -30.99 18.36
N LEU A 142 -12.52 -30.29 18.58
CA LEU A 142 -13.66 -30.28 17.66
C LEU A 142 -13.41 -29.54 16.34
N GLN A 143 -12.26 -28.90 16.15
CA GLN A 143 -11.95 -28.16 14.93
C GLN A 143 -12.00 -29.07 13.68
N ILE A 144 -11.45 -30.27 13.77
CA ILE A 144 -11.35 -31.21 12.64
C ILE A 144 -12.75 -31.63 12.17
N SER A 145 -13.65 -31.95 13.10
CA SER A 145 -15.04 -32.27 12.79
C SER A 145 -15.78 -31.03 12.28
N ASP A 146 -15.52 -29.84 12.83
CA ASP A 146 -16.13 -28.60 12.34
C ASP A 146 -15.75 -28.29 10.89
N GLU A 147 -14.49 -28.51 10.49
CA GLU A 147 -14.02 -28.32 9.12
C GLU A 147 -14.59 -29.35 8.13
N LEU A 148 -14.77 -30.60 8.56
CA LEU A 148 -15.41 -31.63 7.75
C LEU A 148 -16.88 -31.29 7.46
N ILE A 149 -17.57 -30.68 8.43
CA ILE A 149 -19.01 -30.39 8.37
C ILE A 149 -19.29 -29.04 7.71
N SER A 150 -18.48 -28.02 8.03
CA SER A 150 -18.68 -26.66 7.58
C SER A 150 -18.03 -26.44 6.22
N LYS A 151 -18.82 -26.01 5.23
CA LYS A 151 -18.24 -25.42 4.03
C LYS A 151 -17.68 -24.04 4.41
N PRO A 152 -16.41 -23.72 4.08
CA PRO A 152 -15.87 -22.40 4.34
C PRO A 152 -16.68 -21.37 3.56
N LYS A 153 -17.51 -20.59 4.26
CA LYS A 153 -18.20 -19.44 3.67
C LYS A 153 -17.19 -18.29 3.59
N GLN A 154 -16.63 -18.06 2.40
CA GLN A 154 -15.87 -16.84 2.14
C GLN A 154 -16.86 -15.68 2.00
N MET A 155 -17.10 -14.96 3.09
CA MET A 155 -17.87 -13.72 3.06
C MET A 155 -16.93 -12.52 3.04
N PRO A 156 -17.23 -11.43 2.31
CA PRO A 156 -18.26 -11.28 1.28
C PRO A 156 -17.92 -12.01 -0.05
N GLU A 157 -18.83 -12.89 -0.51
CA GLU A 157 -18.64 -13.79 -1.68
C GLU A 157 -18.36 -13.06 -3.01
N LYS A 158 -18.76 -11.80 -3.12
CA LYS A 158 -18.60 -10.98 -4.33
C LYS A 158 -17.13 -10.59 -4.60
N TYR A 159 -16.27 -10.62 -3.60
CA TYR A 159 -14.93 -10.05 -3.68
C TYR A 159 -13.87 -11.14 -3.68
N SER A 160 -12.83 -10.96 -4.51
CA SER A 160 -11.66 -11.84 -4.53
C SER A 160 -10.80 -11.57 -3.30
N LEU A 161 -11.02 -12.35 -2.24
CA LEU A 161 -10.24 -12.30 -1.00
C LEU A 161 -9.14 -13.37 -1.01
N PRO A 162 -7.98 -13.13 -0.37
CA PRO A 162 -6.96 -14.14 -0.19
C PRO A 162 -7.53 -15.37 0.51
N ALA A 163 -7.17 -16.56 0.01
CA ALA A 163 -7.52 -17.80 0.67
C ALA A 163 -6.92 -17.81 2.08
N SER A 164 -7.77 -17.97 3.09
CA SER A 164 -7.35 -18.10 4.48
C SER A 164 -8.09 -19.26 5.13
N PRO A 165 -7.43 -20.00 6.05
CA PRO A 165 -8.08 -21.08 6.78
C PRO A 165 -9.26 -20.52 7.59
N PRO A 166 -10.27 -21.34 7.94
CA PRO A 166 -11.34 -20.88 8.82
C PRO A 166 -10.76 -20.43 10.18
N ILE A 167 -11.44 -19.50 10.84
CA ILE A 167 -11.06 -19.09 12.19
C ILE A 167 -11.24 -20.29 13.11
N ILE A 168 -10.32 -20.55 14.04
CA ILE A 168 -10.46 -21.69 14.95
C ILE A 168 -11.71 -21.54 15.83
N LEU A 169 -12.41 -22.65 16.07
CA LEU A 169 -13.72 -22.69 16.73
C LEU A 169 -13.76 -21.95 18.07
N PRO A 170 -12.79 -22.12 19.00
CA PRO A 170 -12.82 -21.36 20.25
C PRO A 170 -12.82 -19.84 20.02
N ILE A 171 -12.04 -19.35 19.06
CA ILE A 171 -11.97 -17.91 18.73
C ILE A 171 -13.23 -17.45 18.02
N GLN A 172 -13.85 -18.28 17.16
CA GLN A 172 -15.16 -17.97 16.59
C GLN A 172 -16.20 -17.68 17.68
N ILE A 173 -16.26 -18.53 18.71
CA ILE A 173 -17.18 -18.35 19.84
C ILE A 173 -16.85 -17.06 20.61
N MET A 174 -15.58 -16.81 20.90
CA MET A 174 -15.14 -15.57 21.55
C MET A 174 -15.50 -14.31 20.75
N LEU A 175 -15.60 -14.38 19.42
CA LEU A 175 -16.01 -13.26 18.57
C LEU A 175 -17.53 -13.00 18.59
N LEU A 176 -18.37 -14.00 18.86
CA LEU A 176 -19.83 -13.90 18.75
C LEU A 176 -20.45 -12.69 19.47
N PRO A 177 -20.07 -12.36 20.73
CA PRO A 177 -20.63 -11.20 21.42
C PRO A 177 -20.30 -9.87 20.71
N LEU A 178 -19.08 -9.76 20.16
CA LEU A 178 -18.64 -8.59 19.40
C LEU A 178 -19.33 -8.51 18.04
N GLN A 179 -19.51 -9.64 17.35
CA GLN A 179 -20.27 -9.69 16.10
C GLN A 179 -21.73 -9.25 16.31
N LYS A 180 -22.39 -9.75 17.37
CA LYS A 180 -23.75 -9.33 17.74
C LYS A 180 -23.80 -7.82 18.03
N ARG A 181 -22.84 -7.30 18.80
CA ARG A 181 -22.75 -5.87 19.11
C ARG A 181 -22.52 -5.02 17.85
N PHE A 182 -21.59 -5.42 16.99
CA PHE A 182 -21.29 -4.73 15.74
C PHE A 182 -22.54 -4.66 14.86
N ARG A 183 -23.20 -5.79 14.63
CA ARG A 183 -24.44 -5.84 13.84
C ARG A 183 -25.54 -4.99 14.47
N TYR A 184 -25.70 -5.05 15.79
CA TYR A 184 -26.69 -4.23 16.48
C TYR A 184 -26.50 -2.72 16.24
N HIS A 185 -25.27 -2.21 16.28
CA HIS A 185 -24.99 -0.78 16.15
C HIS A 185 -24.85 -0.29 14.70
N PHE A 186 -24.21 -1.08 13.84
CA PHE A 186 -23.77 -0.63 12.51
C PHE A 186 -24.56 -1.25 11.37
N THR A 187 -25.69 -1.90 11.66
CA THR A 187 -26.63 -2.40 10.64
C THR A 187 -28.07 -2.01 10.98
N GLY A 188 -28.96 -2.08 9.99
CA GLY A 188 -30.37 -1.71 10.14
C GLY A 188 -30.58 -0.21 10.39
N ASN A 189 -31.62 0.14 11.14
CA ASN A 189 -32.10 1.52 11.26
C ASN A 189 -31.59 2.25 12.53
N ARG A 190 -30.40 1.91 13.03
CA ARG A 190 -29.83 2.60 14.20
C ARG A 190 -29.23 3.95 13.82
N GLN A 191 -29.28 4.89 14.75
CA GLN A 191 -28.61 6.20 14.62
C GLN A 191 -27.09 6.08 14.52
N THR A 192 -26.52 4.96 14.96
CA THR A 192 -25.09 4.65 14.82
C THR A 192 -24.71 4.07 13.46
N ASN A 193 -25.69 3.72 12.62
CA ASN A 193 -25.46 3.26 11.25
C ASN A 193 -25.57 4.43 10.27
N VAL A 194 -24.49 5.20 10.15
CA VAL A 194 -24.46 6.43 9.34
C VAL A 194 -23.37 6.31 8.28
N LEU A 195 -23.77 6.40 7.00
CA LEU A 195 -22.85 6.26 5.86
C LEU A 195 -21.77 7.35 5.81
N SER A 196 -22.07 8.55 6.31
CA SER A 196 -21.10 9.65 6.38
C SER A 196 -20.13 9.54 7.56
N LYS A 197 -20.26 8.51 8.40
CA LYS A 197 -19.44 8.30 9.61
C LYS A 197 -18.81 6.90 9.65
N PRO A 198 -18.05 6.49 8.62
CA PRO A 198 -17.38 5.19 8.63
C PRO A 198 -16.35 5.06 9.75
N GLU A 199 -15.78 6.18 10.23
CA GLU A 199 -14.85 6.19 11.35
C GLU A 199 -15.44 5.53 12.62
N TRP A 200 -16.75 5.54 12.81
CA TRP A 200 -17.40 4.97 14.00
C TRP A 200 -17.22 3.46 14.09
N TYR A 201 -17.46 2.70 13.01
CA TYR A 201 -17.29 1.25 13.06
C TYR A 201 -15.82 0.84 12.94
N LEU A 202 -15.00 1.61 12.22
CA LEU A 202 -13.57 1.35 12.04
C LEU A 202 -12.80 1.52 13.35
N THR A 203 -12.97 2.67 14.03
CA THR A 203 -12.32 2.93 15.33
C THR A 203 -12.83 1.99 16.41
N GLN A 204 -14.11 1.63 16.39
CA GLN A 204 -14.68 0.66 17.33
C GLN A 204 -14.00 -0.71 17.22
N VAL A 205 -13.73 -1.16 15.99
CA VAL A 205 -13.01 -2.43 15.74
C VAL A 205 -11.56 -2.34 16.21
N LEU A 206 -10.85 -1.25 15.90
CA LEU A 206 -9.48 -1.02 16.39
C LEU A 206 -9.41 -1.02 17.92
N MET A 207 -10.36 -0.35 18.58
CA MET A 207 -10.47 -0.36 20.03
C MET A 207 -10.70 -1.77 20.59
N TRP A 208 -11.57 -2.57 19.97
CA TRP A 208 -11.74 -3.97 20.37
C TRP A 208 -10.46 -4.78 20.19
N ILE A 209 -9.74 -4.62 19.08
CA ILE A 209 -8.45 -5.31 18.88
C ILE A 209 -7.46 -4.93 20.00
N GLY A 210 -7.34 -3.64 20.30
CA GLY A 210 -6.49 -3.11 21.38
C GLY A 210 -6.84 -3.70 22.74
N ASN A 211 -8.11 -3.63 23.14
CA ASN A 211 -8.58 -4.07 24.46
C ASN A 211 -8.33 -5.57 24.72
N HIS A 212 -8.39 -6.42 23.68
CA HIS A 212 -8.26 -7.87 23.83
C HIS A 212 -6.82 -8.39 23.62
N THR A 213 -5.93 -7.58 23.04
CA THR A 213 -4.57 -8.01 22.67
C THR A 213 -3.79 -8.62 23.83
N LYS A 214 -3.82 -7.98 25.02
CA LYS A 214 -3.08 -8.47 26.19
C LYS A 214 -3.56 -9.85 26.64
N PHE A 215 -4.87 -10.03 26.76
CA PHE A 215 -5.45 -11.31 27.18
C PHE A 215 -5.18 -12.43 26.16
N LEU A 216 -5.31 -12.14 24.87
CA LEU A 216 -5.03 -13.11 23.81
C LEU A 216 -3.57 -13.58 23.85
N ASN A 217 -2.63 -12.67 24.07
CA ASN A 217 -1.21 -13.00 24.14
C ASN A 217 -0.82 -13.73 25.44
N GLU A 218 -1.34 -13.29 26.58
CA GLU A 218 -0.90 -13.78 27.90
C GLU A 218 -1.69 -15.00 28.39
N LYS A 219 -2.93 -15.20 27.93
CA LYS A 219 -3.82 -16.27 28.41
C LYS A 219 -4.17 -17.28 27.32
N VAL A 220 -4.54 -16.83 26.12
CA VAL A 220 -4.99 -17.74 25.04
C VAL A 220 -3.82 -18.35 24.26
N GLN A 221 -2.81 -17.55 23.89
CA GLN A 221 -1.68 -18.04 23.11
C GLN A 221 -0.89 -19.17 23.81
N PRO A 222 -0.67 -19.17 25.14
CA PRO A 222 -0.05 -20.30 25.84
C PRO A 222 -0.86 -21.59 25.74
N ILE A 223 -2.19 -21.52 25.77
CA ILE A 223 -3.08 -22.68 25.61
C ILE A 223 -2.87 -23.31 24.22
N LEU A 224 -2.85 -22.48 23.16
CA LEU A 224 -2.57 -22.94 21.80
C LEU A 224 -1.19 -23.58 21.67
N LYS A 225 -0.16 -22.98 22.27
CA LYS A 225 1.21 -23.54 22.27
C LYS A 225 1.26 -24.90 22.96
N LYS A 226 0.58 -25.05 24.11
CA LYS A 226 0.49 -26.32 24.84
C LYS A 226 -0.26 -27.39 24.04
N ALA A 227 -1.26 -27.00 23.26
CA ALA A 227 -1.98 -27.87 22.35
C ALA A 227 -1.23 -28.18 21.04
N GLY A 228 -0.01 -27.65 20.85
CA GLY A 228 0.79 -27.87 19.64
C GLY A 228 0.31 -27.08 18.41
N SER A 229 -0.57 -26.10 18.58
CA SER A 229 -1.06 -25.26 17.48
C SER A 229 -0.06 -24.16 17.13
N THR A 230 0.19 -23.97 15.84
CA THR A 230 1.03 -22.89 15.29
C THR A 230 0.27 -21.58 15.09
N VAL A 231 -1.04 -21.57 15.37
CA VAL A 231 -1.94 -20.45 15.14
C VAL A 231 -1.65 -19.30 16.11
N ASN A 232 -1.68 -18.07 15.60
CA ASN A 232 -1.56 -16.87 16.40
C ASN A 232 -2.96 -16.37 16.83
N ALA A 233 -3.25 -16.46 18.12
CA ALA A 233 -4.56 -16.11 18.69
C ALA A 233 -4.96 -14.65 18.41
N LYS A 234 -4.01 -13.72 18.58
CA LYS A 234 -4.23 -12.30 18.31
C LYS A 234 -4.59 -12.08 16.83
N MET A 235 -3.86 -12.71 15.92
CA MET A 235 -4.08 -12.56 14.48
C MET A 235 -5.42 -13.13 14.03
N GLU A 236 -5.79 -14.32 14.52
CA GLU A 236 -7.10 -14.94 14.25
C GLU A 236 -8.26 -14.07 14.74
N PHE A 237 -8.15 -13.58 15.98
CA PHE A 237 -9.16 -12.71 16.56
C PHE A 237 -9.30 -11.39 15.77
N THR A 238 -8.17 -10.74 15.47
CA THR A 238 -8.14 -9.53 14.64
C THR A 238 -8.75 -9.79 13.26
N ARG A 239 -8.41 -10.91 12.61
CA ARG A 239 -8.98 -11.29 11.31
C ARG A 239 -10.49 -11.41 11.39
N GLY A 240 -11.04 -12.05 12.43
CA GLY A 240 -12.48 -12.14 12.62
C GLY A 240 -13.18 -10.79 12.78
N LEU A 241 -12.54 -9.81 13.44
CA LEU A 241 -13.08 -8.46 13.53
C LEU A 241 -12.96 -7.68 12.22
N VAL A 242 -11.86 -7.87 11.47
CA VAL A 242 -11.71 -7.29 10.12
C VAL A 242 -12.78 -7.84 9.17
N MET A 243 -13.17 -9.12 9.28
CA MET A 243 -14.28 -9.66 8.46
C MET A 243 -15.59 -8.89 8.65
N LEU A 244 -15.90 -8.40 9.86
CA LEU A 244 -17.08 -7.56 10.09
C LEU A 244 -16.99 -6.22 9.35
N VAL A 245 -15.79 -5.63 9.31
CA VAL A 245 -15.51 -4.41 8.55
C VAL A 245 -15.69 -4.68 7.05
N LEU A 246 -15.19 -5.81 6.54
CA LEU A 246 -15.36 -6.17 5.13
C LEU A 246 -16.83 -6.38 4.76
N GLU A 247 -17.59 -7.09 5.59
CA GLU A 247 -19.04 -7.26 5.43
C GLU A 247 -19.73 -5.89 5.36
N LYS A 248 -19.45 -5.01 6.32
CA LYS A 248 -20.05 -3.67 6.38
C LYS A 248 -19.67 -2.79 5.19
N LEU A 249 -18.38 -2.69 4.91
CA LEU A 249 -17.85 -1.89 3.81
C LEU A 249 -18.43 -2.32 2.48
N SER A 250 -18.61 -3.64 2.27
CA SER A 250 -19.20 -4.17 1.04
C SER A 250 -20.65 -3.74 0.77
N VAL A 251 -21.37 -3.33 1.82
CA VAL A 251 -22.74 -2.80 1.75
C VAL A 251 -22.75 -1.28 1.61
N ASP A 252 -21.80 -0.59 2.26
CA ASP A 252 -21.77 0.87 2.32
C ASP A 252 -21.18 1.49 1.05
N ILE A 253 -20.06 0.94 0.54
CA ILE A 253 -19.34 1.53 -0.59
C ILE A 253 -20.19 1.71 -1.87
N PRO A 254 -21.10 0.78 -2.26
CA PRO A 254 -21.93 0.97 -3.45
C PRO A 254 -22.89 2.16 -3.32
N CYS A 255 -23.34 2.48 -2.09
CA CYS A 255 -24.24 3.60 -1.82
C CYS A 255 -23.57 4.97 -1.96
N LEU A 256 -22.23 5.00 -1.93
CA LEU A 256 -21.43 6.22 -1.89
C LEU A 256 -20.82 6.59 -3.25
N LEU A 257 -21.02 5.77 -4.28
CA LEU A 257 -20.36 5.96 -5.59
C LEU A 257 -20.68 7.29 -6.26
N TYR A 258 -21.83 7.91 -5.98
CA TYR A 258 -22.25 9.13 -6.67
C TYR A 258 -21.99 10.42 -5.88
N ASP A 259 -21.40 10.32 -4.69
CA ASP A 259 -21.05 11.47 -3.86
C ASP A 259 -19.53 11.54 -3.67
N ASP A 260 -18.87 12.49 -4.36
CA ASP A 260 -17.42 12.65 -4.31
C ASP A 260 -16.90 12.85 -2.87
N VAL A 261 -17.62 13.63 -2.05
CA VAL A 261 -17.17 14.01 -0.72
C VAL A 261 -17.27 12.81 0.23
N LEU A 262 -18.40 12.12 0.23
CA LEU A 262 -18.59 10.95 1.09
C LEU A 262 -17.70 9.78 0.66
N PHE A 263 -17.51 9.59 -0.64
CA PHE A 263 -16.61 8.54 -1.15
C PHE A 263 -15.16 8.80 -0.73
N CYS A 264 -14.66 10.03 -0.90
CA CYS A 264 -13.32 10.40 -0.44
C CYS A 264 -13.14 10.20 1.06
N HIS A 265 -14.08 10.67 1.86
CA HIS A 265 -14.06 10.49 3.32
C HIS A 265 -13.98 9.01 3.69
N LEU A 266 -14.79 8.15 3.05
CA LEU A 266 -14.72 6.70 3.25
C LEU A 266 -13.33 6.14 2.92
N VAL A 267 -12.77 6.50 1.76
CA VAL A 267 -11.45 6.02 1.34
C VAL A 267 -10.38 6.45 2.34
N ASP A 268 -10.40 7.71 2.79
CA ASP A 268 -9.43 8.23 3.76
C ASP A 268 -9.51 7.47 5.08
N GLU A 269 -10.71 7.27 5.62
CA GLU A 269 -10.92 6.51 6.86
C GLU A 269 -10.50 5.03 6.72
N VAL A 270 -10.76 4.41 5.56
CA VAL A 270 -10.30 3.03 5.27
C VAL A 270 -8.77 2.95 5.20
N LEU A 271 -8.11 3.92 4.56
CA LEU A 271 -6.65 3.98 4.49
C LEU A 271 -6.02 4.20 5.87
N LEU A 272 -6.61 5.08 6.69
CA LEU A 272 -6.20 5.28 8.08
C LEU A 272 -6.36 4.02 8.91
N PHE A 273 -7.52 3.37 8.83
CA PHE A 273 -7.78 2.09 9.50
C PHE A 273 -6.75 1.02 9.09
N GLN A 274 -6.47 0.88 7.80
CA GLN A 274 -5.51 -0.09 7.28
C GLN A 274 -4.09 0.20 7.79
N ARG A 275 -3.69 1.49 7.82
CA ARG A 275 -2.39 1.91 8.33
C ARG A 275 -2.23 1.52 9.79
N GLU A 276 -3.20 1.86 10.64
CA GLU A 276 -3.17 1.53 12.07
C GLU A 276 -3.20 0.01 12.31
N LEU A 277 -4.02 -0.71 11.55
CA LEU A 277 -4.11 -2.16 11.61
C LEU A 277 -2.74 -2.83 11.34
N HIS A 278 -1.99 -2.32 10.37
CA HIS A 278 -0.64 -2.80 10.06
C HIS A 278 0.39 -2.33 11.12
N THR A 279 0.50 -1.02 11.37
CA THR A 279 1.58 -0.45 12.20
C THR A 279 1.43 -0.76 13.68
N THR A 280 0.21 -0.69 14.20
CA THR A 280 -0.08 -0.83 15.64
C THR A 280 -0.41 -2.28 16.01
N HIS A 281 -1.19 -2.95 15.17
CA HIS A 281 -1.66 -4.31 15.46
C HIS A 281 -0.87 -5.42 14.77
N GLY A 282 0.04 -5.08 13.84
CA GLY A 282 0.90 -6.06 13.15
C GLY A 282 0.13 -6.96 12.18
N TYR A 283 -1.00 -6.48 11.65
CA TYR A 283 -1.82 -7.27 10.73
C TYR A 283 -1.11 -7.45 9.38
N LEU A 284 -1.17 -8.66 8.84
CA LEU A 284 -0.41 -9.03 7.65
C LEU A 284 -1.17 -8.62 6.38
N GLY A 285 -0.46 -8.05 5.41
CA GLY A 285 -1.03 -7.67 4.10
C GLY A 285 -1.51 -8.87 3.26
N SER A 286 -1.03 -10.08 3.55
CA SER A 286 -1.46 -11.33 2.91
C SER A 286 -2.85 -11.80 3.35
N LEU A 287 -3.40 -11.23 4.42
CA LEU A 287 -4.73 -11.57 4.92
C LEU A 287 -5.81 -10.68 4.30
N PRO A 288 -7.08 -11.14 4.27
CA PRO A 288 -8.21 -10.32 3.83
C PRO A 288 -8.26 -8.97 4.55
N ASN A 289 -8.36 -7.89 3.77
CA ASN A 289 -8.36 -6.53 4.28
C ASN A 289 -9.12 -5.59 3.34
N CYS A 290 -9.41 -4.37 3.81
CA CYS A 290 -10.29 -3.42 3.13
C CYS A 290 -9.79 -3.01 1.73
N MET A 291 -8.48 -3.11 1.46
CA MET A 291 -7.92 -2.79 0.15
C MET A 291 -8.43 -3.74 -0.94
N HIS A 292 -8.81 -4.97 -0.61
CA HIS A 292 -9.40 -5.91 -1.56
C HIS A 292 -10.78 -5.46 -2.05
N ILE A 293 -11.56 -4.79 -1.18
CA ILE A 293 -12.85 -4.22 -1.57
C ILE A 293 -12.63 -2.97 -2.43
N LEU A 294 -11.74 -2.06 -2.01
CA LEU A 294 -11.41 -0.87 -2.79
C LEU A 294 -10.77 -1.18 -4.15
N SER A 295 -10.17 -2.37 -4.30
CA SER A 295 -9.56 -2.84 -5.55
C SER A 295 -10.56 -3.45 -6.53
N GLU A 296 -11.82 -3.66 -6.15
CA GLU A 296 -12.88 -4.09 -7.05
C GLU A 296 -13.04 -3.05 -8.18
N ASP A 297 -13.23 -3.50 -9.43
CA ASP A 297 -13.10 -2.65 -10.61
C ASP A 297 -13.97 -1.39 -10.57
N THR A 298 -15.23 -1.51 -10.17
CA THR A 298 -16.15 -0.36 -10.17
C THR A 298 -15.72 0.70 -9.15
N PHE A 299 -15.34 0.27 -7.96
CA PHE A 299 -14.94 1.17 -6.87
C PHE A 299 -13.56 1.76 -7.10
N PHE A 300 -12.65 0.94 -7.65
CA PHE A 300 -11.31 1.34 -7.99
C PHE A 300 -11.28 2.40 -9.11
N GLN A 301 -12.08 2.21 -10.17
CA GLN A 301 -12.20 3.21 -11.24
C GLN A 301 -12.79 4.52 -10.72
N ARG A 302 -13.78 4.43 -9.83
CA ARG A 302 -14.34 5.61 -9.17
C ARG A 302 -13.28 6.34 -8.34
N TRP A 303 -12.50 5.59 -7.57
CA TRP A 303 -11.40 6.15 -6.79
C TRP A 303 -10.38 6.88 -7.66
N LEU A 304 -9.88 6.26 -8.73
CA LEU A 304 -8.97 6.92 -9.67
C LEU A 304 -9.55 8.22 -10.25
N THR A 305 -10.84 8.21 -10.59
CA THR A 305 -11.53 9.38 -11.17
C THR A 305 -11.58 10.54 -10.19
N VAL A 306 -11.99 10.27 -8.94
CA VAL A 306 -12.08 11.32 -7.91
C VAL A 306 -10.70 11.79 -7.50
N GLU A 307 -9.73 10.89 -7.38
CA GLU A 307 -8.33 11.23 -7.07
C GLU A 307 -7.75 12.17 -8.13
N ARG A 308 -7.95 11.86 -9.43
CA ARG A 308 -7.54 12.75 -10.53
C ARG A 308 -8.17 14.12 -10.40
N LYS A 309 -9.49 14.18 -10.17
CA LYS A 309 -10.22 15.45 -10.05
C LYS A 309 -9.65 16.31 -8.92
N LEU A 310 -9.48 15.75 -7.73
CA LEU A 310 -8.93 16.46 -6.58
C LEU A 310 -7.47 16.91 -6.80
N ALA A 311 -6.66 16.07 -7.43
CA ALA A 311 -5.28 16.41 -7.77
C ALA A 311 -5.21 17.59 -8.75
N LEU A 312 -6.06 17.63 -9.77
CA LEU A 312 -6.15 18.73 -10.72
C LEU A 312 -6.61 20.04 -10.04
N GLU A 313 -7.65 19.97 -9.21
CA GLU A 313 -8.15 21.12 -8.43
C GLU A 313 -7.05 21.66 -7.50
N LYS A 314 -6.31 20.77 -6.82
CA LYS A 314 -5.18 21.16 -5.97
C LYS A 314 -4.05 21.80 -6.78
N MET A 315 -3.77 21.29 -7.96
CA MET A 315 -2.75 21.82 -8.88
C MET A 315 -3.13 23.21 -9.38
N ASP A 316 -4.41 23.45 -9.72
CA ASP A 316 -4.91 24.77 -10.14
C ASP A 316 -4.85 25.79 -9.00
N SER A 317 -5.26 25.37 -7.79
CA SER A 317 -5.18 26.20 -6.58
C SER A 317 -3.74 26.60 -6.25
N MET A 318 -2.80 25.67 -6.39
CA MET A 318 -1.38 25.87 -6.10
C MET A 318 -0.72 26.87 -7.07
N LEU A 319 -0.97 26.74 -8.38
CA LEU A 319 -0.41 27.67 -9.37
C LEU A 319 -1.02 29.08 -9.30
N SER A 320 -2.24 29.19 -8.76
CA SER A 320 -2.94 30.47 -8.54
C SER A 320 -2.52 31.19 -7.26
N SER A 321 -1.72 30.55 -6.39
CA SER A 321 -1.23 31.13 -5.15
C SER A 321 -0.25 32.28 -5.41
N GLU A 322 -0.33 33.37 -4.63
CA GLU A 322 0.61 34.50 -4.71
C GLU A 322 2.06 34.07 -4.43
N ALA A 323 2.24 33.07 -3.56
CA ALA A 323 3.55 32.54 -3.19
C ALA A 323 4.09 31.48 -4.17
N ALA A 324 3.30 31.06 -5.16
CA ALA A 324 3.57 29.87 -5.99
C ALA A 324 4.96 29.85 -6.61
N TRP A 325 5.48 31.02 -7.00
CA TRP A 325 6.77 31.18 -7.71
C TRP A 325 7.93 31.60 -6.80
N SER A 326 7.68 31.75 -5.51
CA SER A 326 8.67 32.13 -4.53
C SER A 326 9.26 30.90 -3.84
N SER A 327 10.56 30.94 -3.53
CA SER A 327 11.17 29.91 -2.68
C SER A 327 10.79 30.16 -1.22
N GLN A 328 10.41 29.10 -0.51
CA GLN A 328 10.07 29.14 0.92
C GLN A 328 11.31 29.24 1.82
N TYR A 329 12.50 28.89 1.32
CA TYR A 329 13.69 28.64 2.13
C TYR A 329 14.80 29.69 2.02
N LYS A 330 14.44 30.95 1.71
CA LYS A 330 15.39 32.05 1.47
C LYS A 330 16.36 32.33 2.64
N ASP A 331 16.03 31.87 3.84
CA ASP A 331 16.81 32.10 5.07
C ASP A 331 17.69 30.90 5.48
N ILE A 332 17.73 29.81 4.70
CA ILE A 332 18.50 28.59 5.00
C ILE A 332 19.54 28.35 3.89
N SER A 333 20.81 28.64 4.17
CA SER A 333 21.90 28.66 3.19
C SER A 333 22.04 27.38 2.36
N ASP A 334 21.83 26.22 2.96
CA ASP A 334 22.12 24.92 2.32
C ASP A 334 20.92 24.42 1.46
N VAL A 335 19.70 24.91 1.74
CA VAL A 335 18.47 24.56 0.99
C VAL A 335 18.21 25.56 -0.13
N ASP A 336 18.65 26.81 0.04
CA ASP A 336 18.56 27.88 -0.95
C ASP A 336 19.42 27.63 -2.21
N GLU A 337 20.30 26.62 -2.22
CA GLU A 337 21.07 26.27 -3.42
C GLU A 337 20.20 25.76 -4.59
N MET A 338 19.05 25.12 -4.28
CA MET A 338 18.15 24.58 -5.31
C MET A 338 17.13 25.59 -5.83
N LYS A 339 16.88 26.70 -5.10
CA LYS A 339 15.99 27.81 -5.49
C LYS A 339 14.65 27.40 -6.11
N PHE A 340 14.10 26.24 -5.73
CA PHE A 340 12.84 25.76 -6.28
C PHE A 340 11.67 26.56 -5.68
N PRO A 341 10.61 26.79 -6.45
CA PRO A 341 9.45 27.52 -5.99
C PRO A 341 8.46 26.63 -5.22
N ASP A 342 7.64 27.25 -4.38
CA ASP A 342 6.59 26.61 -3.56
C ASP A 342 5.69 25.66 -4.36
N CYS A 343 5.29 26.04 -5.58
CA CYS A 343 4.44 25.17 -6.40
C CYS A 343 5.13 23.85 -6.79
N ALA A 344 6.46 23.83 -6.96
CA ALA A 344 7.15 22.61 -7.31
C ALA A 344 7.17 21.62 -6.12
N GLU A 345 7.42 22.12 -4.92
CA GLU A 345 7.41 21.33 -3.68
C GLU A 345 6.03 20.83 -3.32
N THR A 346 5.03 21.71 -3.39
CA THR A 346 3.63 21.33 -3.11
C THR A 346 3.15 20.28 -4.11
N PHE A 347 3.57 20.37 -5.38
CA PHE A 347 3.27 19.35 -6.39
C PHE A 347 3.96 18.00 -6.09
N MET A 348 5.24 17.99 -5.73
CA MET A 348 5.91 16.74 -5.33
C MET A 348 5.30 16.14 -4.07
N THR A 349 4.88 16.97 -3.11
CA THR A 349 4.15 16.52 -1.92
C THR A 349 2.80 15.89 -2.28
N LEU A 350 2.05 16.49 -3.22
CA LEU A 350 0.81 15.90 -3.74
C LEU A 350 1.07 14.51 -4.35
N LEU A 351 2.12 14.36 -5.16
CA LEU A 351 2.49 13.06 -5.72
C LEU A 351 2.87 12.04 -4.62
N LEU A 352 3.60 12.44 -3.58
CA LEU A 352 3.91 11.56 -2.43
C LEU A 352 2.65 11.11 -1.69
N VAL A 353 1.69 12.02 -1.48
CA VAL A 353 0.40 11.68 -0.88
C VAL A 353 -0.33 10.65 -1.74
N ILE A 354 -0.36 10.82 -3.06
CA ILE A 354 -0.94 9.82 -3.97
C ILE A 354 -0.18 8.48 -3.86
N THR A 355 1.16 8.49 -3.81
CA THR A 355 1.98 7.26 -3.64
C THR A 355 1.59 6.51 -2.37
N ASP A 356 1.44 7.22 -1.25
CA ASP A 356 1.07 6.61 0.04
C ASP A 356 -0.30 5.93 0.01
N ARG A 357 -1.22 6.46 -0.80
CA ARG A 357 -2.60 5.95 -0.95
C ARG A 357 -2.67 4.62 -1.69
N TYR A 358 -1.82 4.39 -2.69
CA TYR A 358 -1.90 3.17 -3.50
C TYR A 358 -0.79 2.14 -3.24
N LYS A 359 0.30 2.49 -2.55
CA LYS A 359 1.44 1.57 -2.31
C LYS A 359 1.05 0.25 -1.64
N ASN A 360 0.00 0.27 -0.84
CA ASN A 360 -0.52 -0.87 -0.07
C ASN A 360 -1.65 -1.64 -0.78
N LEU A 361 -1.94 -1.33 -2.05
CA LEU A 361 -2.89 -2.12 -2.84
C LEU A 361 -2.41 -3.58 -2.97
N PRO A 362 -3.34 -4.55 -3.04
CA PRO A 362 -3.01 -5.97 -3.00
C PRO A 362 -2.35 -6.46 -4.29
N THR A 363 -2.74 -5.93 -5.45
CA THR A 363 -2.26 -6.41 -6.76
C THR A 363 -1.42 -5.36 -7.47
N ALA A 364 -0.39 -5.83 -8.17
CA ALA A 364 0.50 -4.95 -8.93
C ALA A 364 -0.25 -4.22 -10.06
N GLU A 365 -1.19 -4.88 -10.74
CA GLU A 365 -2.05 -4.27 -11.78
C GLU A 365 -2.73 -2.98 -11.28
N LYS A 366 -3.26 -3.00 -10.06
CA LYS A 366 -3.96 -1.84 -9.47
C LYS A 366 -2.97 -0.74 -9.11
N LYS A 367 -1.78 -1.09 -8.61
CA LYS A 367 -0.71 -0.11 -8.38
C LYS A 367 -0.24 0.54 -9.67
N LEU A 368 -0.10 -0.23 -10.75
CA LEU A 368 0.28 0.28 -12.06
C LEU A 368 -0.75 1.27 -12.62
N LYS A 369 -2.06 1.01 -12.46
CA LYS A 369 -3.11 1.96 -12.87
C LYS A 369 -3.02 3.30 -12.12
N PHE A 370 -2.65 3.29 -10.83
CA PHE A 370 -2.38 4.52 -10.07
C PHE A 370 -1.07 5.20 -10.46
N LEU A 371 -0.04 4.43 -10.80
CA LEU A 371 1.22 4.97 -11.34
C LEU A 371 0.97 5.71 -12.66
N GLU A 372 0.12 5.17 -13.55
CA GLU A 372 -0.27 5.87 -14.77
C GLU A 372 -1.01 7.18 -14.47
N LEU A 373 -1.89 7.22 -13.44
CA LEU A 373 -2.46 8.49 -12.97
C LEU A 373 -1.38 9.47 -12.50
N GLN A 374 -0.36 9.02 -11.77
CA GLN A 374 0.74 9.91 -11.33
C GLN A 374 1.54 10.46 -12.51
N LYS A 375 1.83 9.62 -13.52
CA LYS A 375 2.50 10.05 -14.75
C LYS A 375 1.70 11.09 -15.50
N ASP A 376 0.39 10.88 -15.64
CA ASP A 376 -0.51 11.85 -16.25
C ASP A 376 -0.48 13.19 -15.51
N LEU A 377 -0.50 13.18 -14.18
CA LEU A 377 -0.43 14.41 -13.38
C LEU A 377 0.90 15.16 -13.56
N VAL A 378 2.03 14.45 -13.73
CA VAL A 378 3.32 15.05 -14.07
C VAL A 378 3.28 15.70 -15.46
N ASP A 379 2.64 15.02 -16.42
CA ASP A 379 2.44 15.55 -17.78
C ASP A 379 1.59 16.83 -17.77
N ASP A 380 0.46 16.79 -17.07
CA ASP A 380 -0.46 17.92 -16.90
C ASP A 380 0.25 19.11 -16.25
N PHE A 381 1.03 18.87 -15.18
CA PHE A 381 1.79 19.93 -14.54
C PHE A 381 2.85 20.52 -15.46
N ARG A 382 3.59 19.68 -16.20
CA ARG A 382 4.57 20.15 -17.22
C ARG A 382 3.90 21.02 -18.29
N ILE A 383 2.73 20.62 -18.78
CA ILE A 383 1.97 21.40 -19.77
C ILE A 383 1.60 22.78 -19.19
N ARG A 384 1.10 22.82 -17.95
CA ARG A 384 0.77 24.10 -17.26
C ARG A 384 2.01 24.97 -17.06
N LEU A 385 3.14 24.41 -16.60
CA LEU A 385 4.42 25.13 -16.51
C LEU A 385 4.85 25.69 -17.87
N THR A 386 4.69 24.93 -18.95
CA THR A 386 5.00 25.37 -20.32
C THR A 386 4.10 26.53 -20.76
N GLN A 387 2.82 26.52 -20.39
CA GLN A 387 1.89 27.61 -20.68
C GLN A 387 2.30 28.89 -19.97
N VAL A 388 2.54 28.82 -18.65
CA VAL A 388 2.99 29.98 -17.86
C VAL A 388 4.34 30.50 -18.38
N MET A 389 5.26 29.60 -18.74
CA MET A 389 6.54 29.99 -19.33
C MET A 389 6.38 30.76 -20.65
N LYS A 390 5.42 30.36 -21.51
CA LYS A 390 5.16 31.07 -22.77
C LYS A 390 4.64 32.49 -22.54
N GLU A 391 3.83 32.70 -21.50
CA GLU A 391 3.34 34.03 -21.11
C GLU A 391 4.49 34.95 -20.68
N GLU A 392 5.49 34.40 -19.97
CA GLU A 392 6.68 35.12 -19.49
C GLU A 392 7.80 35.27 -20.55
N SER A 393 7.59 34.80 -21.79
CA SER A 393 8.62 34.77 -22.84
C SER A 393 9.19 36.15 -23.24
N ARG A 394 8.51 37.25 -22.87
CA ARG A 394 9.00 38.62 -23.08
C ARG A 394 10.12 39.01 -22.12
N ALA A 395 10.18 38.38 -20.94
CA ALA A 395 11.15 38.65 -19.89
C ALA A 395 11.91 37.36 -19.55
N LEU A 396 12.81 36.93 -20.44
CA LEU A 396 13.55 35.66 -20.31
C LEU A 396 14.45 35.61 -19.05
N LEU A 397 14.86 36.76 -18.53
CA LEU A 397 15.61 36.91 -17.28
C LEU A 397 14.72 37.37 -16.11
N GLY A 398 13.41 37.35 -16.30
CA GLY A 398 12.43 37.69 -15.29
C GLY A 398 12.40 36.63 -14.20
N PHE A 399 12.13 37.08 -12.97
CA PHE A 399 12.06 36.22 -11.78
C PHE A 399 11.22 34.96 -12.01
N LYS A 400 10.02 35.11 -12.59
CA LYS A 400 9.08 34.00 -12.78
C LYS A 400 9.54 33.02 -13.86
N TYR A 401 10.20 33.47 -14.93
CA TYR A 401 10.79 32.57 -15.92
C TYR A 401 11.90 31.70 -15.31
N CYS A 402 12.77 32.31 -14.50
CA CYS A 402 13.82 31.58 -13.76
C CYS A 402 13.23 30.62 -12.72
N ALA A 403 12.18 31.03 -12.00
CA ALA A 403 11.48 30.17 -11.04
C ALA A 403 10.86 28.93 -11.71
N ILE A 404 10.26 29.08 -12.89
CA ILE A 404 9.76 27.94 -13.69
C ILE A 404 10.92 27.01 -14.08
N LEU A 405 12.06 27.57 -14.49
CA LEU A 405 13.23 26.76 -14.84
C LEU A 405 13.75 25.94 -13.65
N ASN A 406 13.83 26.56 -12.46
CA ASN A 406 14.18 25.88 -11.23
C ASN A 406 13.16 24.79 -10.87
N ALA A 407 11.86 25.05 -11.03
CA ALA A 407 10.80 24.05 -10.81
C ALA A 407 10.97 22.82 -11.70
N VAL A 408 11.17 23.03 -13.01
CA VAL A 408 11.37 21.94 -13.98
C VAL A 408 12.60 21.11 -13.62
N ASN A 409 13.71 21.76 -13.30
CA ASN A 409 14.94 21.07 -12.89
C ASN A 409 14.76 20.28 -11.59
N TYR A 410 14.09 20.88 -10.59
CA TYR A 410 13.82 20.23 -9.31
C TYR A 410 12.94 18.99 -9.47
N ILE A 411 11.84 19.09 -10.22
CA ILE A 411 10.91 17.97 -10.43
C ILE A 411 11.63 16.83 -11.18
N ALA A 412 12.41 17.16 -12.21
CA ALA A 412 13.19 16.15 -12.94
C ALA A 412 14.19 15.43 -12.02
N ALA A 413 14.89 16.17 -11.15
CA ALA A 413 15.83 15.60 -10.18
C ALA A 413 15.11 14.68 -9.17
N VAL A 414 14.02 15.15 -8.55
CA VAL A 414 13.28 14.36 -7.55
C VAL A 414 12.65 13.11 -8.17
N LEU A 415 12.12 13.18 -9.41
CA LEU A 415 11.62 12.01 -10.12
C LEU A 415 12.74 11.01 -10.46
N GLY A 416 13.94 11.52 -10.77
CA GLY A 416 15.15 10.70 -10.90
C GLY A 416 15.46 9.95 -9.60
N ASP A 417 15.49 10.65 -8.47
CA ASP A 417 15.71 10.00 -7.16
C ASP A 417 14.59 9.01 -6.81
N TRP A 418 13.36 9.28 -7.22
CA TRP A 418 12.23 8.37 -6.98
C TRP A 418 12.30 7.11 -7.81
N ALA A 419 12.86 7.17 -9.02
CA ALA A 419 13.08 6.00 -9.85
C ALA A 419 13.86 4.90 -9.13
N ASP A 420 14.83 5.31 -8.30
CA ASP A 420 15.72 4.43 -7.56
C ASP A 420 15.11 3.88 -6.25
N ASN A 421 13.91 4.34 -5.87
CA ASN A 421 13.23 3.80 -4.70
C ASN A 421 12.73 2.37 -4.96
N ILE A 422 12.94 1.49 -3.98
CA ILE A 422 12.53 0.06 -4.02
C ILE A 422 11.09 -0.12 -4.50
N PHE A 423 10.18 0.74 -4.06
CA PHE A 423 8.78 0.67 -4.45
C PHE A 423 8.57 0.85 -5.97
N PHE A 424 9.21 1.86 -6.57
CA PHE A 424 9.06 2.13 -8.00
C PHE A 424 9.82 1.13 -8.87
N LEU A 425 10.96 0.61 -8.39
CA LEU A 425 11.67 -0.51 -9.02
C LEU A 425 10.80 -1.78 -9.05
N GLN A 426 10.06 -2.07 -7.98
CA GLN A 426 9.10 -3.18 -7.97
C GLN A 426 7.95 -2.98 -8.97
N LEU A 427 7.48 -1.74 -9.13
CA LEU A 427 6.45 -1.44 -10.14
C LEU A 427 7.01 -1.54 -11.56
N GLN A 428 8.25 -1.13 -11.79
CA GLN A 428 8.93 -1.31 -13.08
C GLN A 428 8.95 -2.79 -13.45
N GLN A 429 9.39 -3.65 -12.53
CA GLN A 429 9.41 -5.09 -12.75
C GLN A 429 8.00 -5.62 -13.07
N ALA A 430 6.99 -5.23 -12.27
CA ALA A 430 5.62 -5.67 -12.50
C ALA A 430 5.06 -5.22 -13.86
N ALA A 431 5.40 -4.01 -14.33
CA ALA A 431 4.99 -3.52 -15.64
C ALA A 431 5.56 -4.37 -16.78
N LEU A 432 6.82 -4.81 -16.63
CA LEU A 432 7.49 -5.69 -17.60
C LEU A 432 6.85 -7.08 -17.64
N GLU A 433 6.54 -7.65 -16.47
CA GLU A 433 5.87 -8.95 -16.37
C GLU A 433 4.51 -8.94 -17.08
N VAL A 434 3.69 -7.90 -16.87
CA VAL A 434 2.39 -7.73 -17.55
C VAL A 434 2.55 -7.59 -19.08
N CYS A 435 3.61 -6.91 -19.55
CA CYS A 435 3.89 -6.79 -20.99
C CYS A 435 4.39 -8.10 -21.63
N THR A 436 4.96 -9.02 -20.83
CA THR A 436 5.43 -10.32 -21.33
C THR A 436 4.30 -11.33 -21.52
N ASP A 437 3.27 -11.30 -20.67
CA ASP A 437 2.11 -12.21 -20.81
C ASP A 437 1.30 -11.96 -22.09
N THR A 438 1.40 -10.76 -22.66
CA THR A 438 0.74 -10.39 -23.93
C THR A 438 1.56 -10.75 -25.18
N ASN A 439 2.85 -11.08 -25.05
CA ASN A 439 3.75 -11.35 -26.18
C ASN A 439 4.45 -12.70 -26.03
N SER A 440 3.98 -13.72 -26.75
CA SER A 440 4.57 -15.07 -26.78
C SER A 440 6.08 -15.10 -27.09
N SER A 441 6.77 -16.01 -26.41
CA SER A 441 8.21 -16.11 -26.13
C SER A 441 9.22 -16.09 -27.30
N SER A 442 10.42 -15.53 -27.02
CA SER A 442 11.77 -16.15 -27.21
C SER A 442 12.91 -15.17 -27.58
N LYS A 443 12.63 -13.88 -27.87
CA LYS A 443 13.68 -12.86 -28.16
C LYS A 443 13.85 -11.76 -27.11
N LEU A 444 13.11 -11.82 -26.01
CA LEU A 444 12.93 -10.70 -25.08
C LEU A 444 14.03 -10.54 -24.01
N GLN A 445 14.94 -11.50 -23.78
CA GLN A 445 15.90 -11.38 -22.66
C GLN A 445 16.89 -10.21 -22.80
N LEU A 446 17.32 -9.86 -24.01
CA LEU A 446 18.22 -8.71 -24.23
C LEU A 446 17.45 -7.37 -24.21
N GLY A 447 16.20 -7.37 -24.68
CA GLY A 447 15.30 -6.21 -24.58
C GLY A 447 14.78 -5.98 -23.16
N GLN A 448 14.66 -7.03 -22.34
CA GLN A 448 14.31 -6.96 -20.92
C GLN A 448 15.42 -6.31 -20.10
N LEU A 449 16.69 -6.66 -20.38
CA LEU A 449 17.83 -6.00 -19.75
C LEU A 449 17.92 -4.52 -20.16
N ALA A 450 17.74 -4.21 -21.44
CA ALA A 450 17.70 -2.82 -21.92
C ALA A 450 16.47 -2.04 -21.41
N SER A 451 15.36 -2.72 -21.11
CA SER A 451 14.16 -2.12 -20.54
C SER A 451 14.20 -1.99 -19.02
N MET A 452 15.04 -2.78 -18.33
CA MET A 452 15.34 -2.58 -16.90
C MET A 452 16.23 -1.36 -16.67
N GLU A 453 16.98 -0.92 -17.69
CA GLU A 453 17.73 0.34 -17.64
C GLU A 453 16.81 1.58 -17.73
N ILE A 454 15.54 1.42 -18.14
CA ILE A 454 14.59 2.52 -18.32
C ILE A 454 13.65 2.61 -17.12
N SER A 455 13.78 3.68 -16.33
CA SER A 455 12.94 3.97 -15.17
C SER A 455 11.47 4.18 -15.55
N VAL A 456 10.57 3.90 -14.61
CA VAL A 456 9.13 4.18 -14.75
C VAL A 456 8.82 5.65 -15.04
N PHE A 457 9.71 6.59 -14.69
CA PHE A 457 9.53 8.03 -14.92
C PHE A 457 10.36 8.59 -16.08
N ASP A 458 11.12 7.78 -16.81
CA ASP A 458 12.08 8.27 -17.80
C ASP A 458 11.46 9.11 -18.90
N ASP A 459 10.29 8.73 -19.42
CA ASP A 459 9.60 9.53 -20.44
C ASP A 459 9.24 10.93 -19.91
N MET A 460 8.76 11.01 -18.67
CA MET A 460 8.41 12.26 -18.01
C MET A 460 9.65 13.11 -17.72
N ILE A 461 10.72 12.49 -17.21
CA ILE A 461 12.01 13.14 -16.96
C ILE A 461 12.58 13.68 -18.28
N ASN A 462 12.57 12.88 -19.35
CA ASN A 462 13.02 13.30 -20.67
C ASN A 462 12.23 14.51 -21.22
N LEU A 463 10.92 14.56 -21.00
CA LEU A 463 10.09 15.70 -21.40
C LEU A 463 10.38 16.96 -20.59
N LEU A 464 10.60 16.83 -19.28
CA LEU A 464 11.03 17.93 -18.41
C LEU A 464 12.43 18.43 -18.78
N GLU A 465 13.37 17.52 -19.04
CA GLU A 465 14.73 17.83 -19.48
C GLU A 465 14.76 18.57 -20.82
N ARG A 466 13.92 18.16 -21.79
CA ARG A 466 13.76 18.90 -23.05
C ARG A 466 13.26 20.33 -22.81
N LEU A 467 12.26 20.50 -21.93
CA LEU A 467 11.74 21.82 -21.56
C LEU A 467 12.82 22.67 -20.89
N LYS A 468 13.56 22.09 -19.94
CA LYS A 468 14.70 22.73 -19.25
C LYS A 468 15.74 23.22 -20.25
N ASN A 469 16.18 22.35 -21.16
CA ASN A 469 17.23 22.66 -22.13
C ASN A 469 16.80 23.73 -23.15
N ASP A 470 15.55 23.69 -23.62
CA ASP A 470 14.99 24.74 -24.49
C ASP A 470 14.92 26.09 -23.75
N MET A 471 14.42 26.11 -22.52
CA MET A 471 14.34 27.32 -21.69
C MET A 471 15.72 27.94 -21.42
N LEU A 472 16.68 27.11 -21.01
CA LEU A 472 18.05 27.51 -20.71
C LEU A 472 18.77 28.04 -21.96
N SER A 473 18.60 27.37 -23.10
CA SER A 473 19.17 27.80 -24.38
C SER A 473 18.65 29.18 -24.81
N ARG A 474 17.36 29.47 -24.58
CA ARG A 474 16.77 30.79 -24.86
C ARG A 474 17.33 31.88 -23.94
N GLN A 475 17.51 31.61 -22.65
CA GLN A 475 18.16 32.55 -21.73
C GLN A 475 19.59 32.87 -22.14
N VAL A 476 20.38 31.83 -22.42
CA VAL A 476 21.79 32.01 -22.84
C VAL A 476 21.87 32.76 -24.16
N GLU A 477 21.02 32.47 -25.14
CA GLU A 477 20.98 33.20 -26.42
C GLU A 477 20.57 34.67 -26.23
N HIS A 478 19.66 34.95 -25.31
CA HIS A 478 19.26 36.32 -24.97
C HIS A 478 20.42 37.11 -24.36
N VAL A 479 21.08 36.55 -23.34
CA VAL A 479 22.25 37.18 -22.70
C VAL A 479 23.37 37.38 -23.71
N PHE A 480 23.68 36.36 -24.50
CA PHE A 480 24.72 36.44 -25.54
C PHE A 480 24.42 37.55 -26.55
N ARG A 481 23.16 37.73 -26.95
CA ARG A 481 22.74 38.82 -27.84
C ARG A 481 23.02 40.20 -27.23
N GLU A 482 22.68 40.42 -25.97
CA GLU A 482 22.97 41.69 -25.28
C GLU A 482 24.47 41.94 -25.14
N VAL A 483 25.25 40.91 -24.79
CA VAL A 483 26.71 41.02 -24.71
C VAL A 483 27.33 41.37 -26.07
N LYS A 484 26.83 40.74 -27.16
CA LYS A 484 27.26 41.04 -28.53
C LYS A 484 26.91 42.46 -28.96
N GLU A 485 25.78 42.99 -28.50
CA GLU A 485 25.40 44.38 -28.70
C GLU A 485 26.37 45.33 -27.97
N GLY A 486 26.73 45.03 -26.71
CA GLY A 486 27.76 45.75 -25.96
C GLY A 486 29.15 45.67 -26.59
N ALA A 487 29.46 44.58 -27.31
CA ALA A 487 30.73 44.36 -28.00
C ALA A 487 30.86 45.12 -29.34
N LYS A 488 29.84 45.87 -29.79
CA LYS A 488 29.87 46.58 -31.08
C LYS A 488 31.05 47.53 -31.24
N MET A 489 31.45 48.22 -30.18
CA MET A 489 32.58 49.15 -30.21
C MET A 489 33.93 48.42 -30.17
N TYR A 490 34.04 47.41 -29.31
CA TYR A 490 35.18 46.51 -29.24
C TYR A 490 35.54 45.86 -30.58
N LYS A 491 34.51 45.43 -31.33
CA LYS A 491 34.68 44.83 -32.66
C LYS A 491 35.24 45.78 -33.72
N LYS A 492 35.12 47.09 -33.52
CA LYS A 492 35.63 48.13 -34.43
C LYS A 492 37.05 48.56 -34.09
N GLU A 493 37.60 48.09 -32.97
CA GLU A 493 38.92 48.43 -32.50
C GLU A 493 40.02 47.96 -33.46
N ARG A 494 41.07 48.77 -33.59
CA ARG A 494 42.18 48.51 -34.50
C ARG A 494 43.30 47.83 -33.73
N TRP A 495 43.13 46.54 -33.47
CA TRP A 495 44.06 45.70 -32.69
C TRP A 495 45.51 45.78 -33.15
N LEU A 496 45.74 45.92 -34.45
CA LEU A 496 47.08 46.00 -35.05
C LEU A 496 47.72 47.39 -34.97
N SER A 497 47.00 48.43 -34.54
CA SER A 497 47.54 49.79 -34.36
C SER A 497 47.73 50.16 -32.89
N LEU A 498 47.68 49.18 -32.00
CA LEU A 498 47.94 49.38 -30.57
C LEU A 498 49.45 49.39 -30.31
N PRO A 499 49.94 50.28 -29.42
CA PRO A 499 51.35 50.34 -29.05
C PRO A 499 51.81 49.01 -28.43
N SER A 500 53.10 48.69 -28.62
CA SER A 500 53.71 47.44 -28.16
C SER A 500 53.67 47.33 -26.63
N GLN A 501 53.71 46.11 -26.07
CA GLN A 501 53.68 45.89 -24.62
C GLN A 501 54.81 46.65 -23.87
N SER A 502 55.93 46.93 -24.53
CA SER A 502 57.05 47.72 -23.98
C SER A 502 56.76 49.23 -23.85
N GLU A 503 55.74 49.74 -24.54
CA GLU A 503 55.37 51.17 -24.58
C GLU A 503 54.19 51.49 -23.65
N GLN A 504 53.56 50.48 -23.04
CA GLN A 504 52.43 50.65 -22.14
C GLN A 504 52.89 50.66 -20.68
N ALA A 505 52.73 51.81 -20.01
CA ALA A 505 53.12 51.97 -18.60
C ALA A 505 52.24 51.19 -17.60
N VAL A 506 50.98 50.87 -17.98
CA VAL A 506 50.02 50.12 -17.15
C VAL A 506 49.15 49.24 -18.05
N MET A 507 49.10 47.93 -17.76
CA MET A 507 48.15 47.01 -18.41
C MET A 507 46.75 47.26 -17.88
N SER A 508 45.85 47.72 -18.75
CA SER A 508 44.46 48.02 -18.40
C SER A 508 43.50 47.43 -19.45
N LEU A 509 42.25 47.19 -19.05
CA LEU A 509 41.21 46.69 -19.95
C LEU A 509 40.92 47.71 -21.06
N SER A 510 40.74 47.25 -22.30
CA SER A 510 40.33 48.11 -23.41
C SER A 510 39.02 48.81 -23.08
N SER A 511 39.00 50.14 -23.14
CA SER A 511 37.81 50.95 -22.82
C SER A 511 36.60 50.64 -23.72
N SER A 512 36.87 50.22 -24.96
CA SER A 512 35.92 49.70 -25.94
C SER A 512 35.26 48.37 -25.54
N ALA A 513 35.90 47.58 -24.66
CA ALA A 513 35.41 46.30 -24.13
C ALA A 513 34.54 46.48 -22.89
N CYS A 514 34.69 47.60 -22.16
CA CYS A 514 34.01 47.85 -20.91
C CYS A 514 32.48 47.65 -20.99
N PRO A 515 31.75 48.15 -22.00
CA PRO A 515 30.31 47.91 -22.11
C PRO A 515 29.96 46.42 -22.20
N MET A 516 30.71 45.64 -22.99
CA MET A 516 30.52 44.19 -23.12
C MET A 516 30.75 43.48 -21.78
N LEU A 517 31.84 43.80 -21.07
CA LEU A 517 32.19 43.18 -19.80
C LEU A 517 31.22 43.54 -18.67
N LEU A 518 30.74 44.79 -18.64
CA LEU A 518 29.72 45.23 -17.70
C LEU A 518 28.39 44.50 -17.93
N THR A 519 27.93 44.44 -19.18
CA THR A 519 26.71 43.67 -19.52
C THR A 519 26.86 42.21 -19.15
N LEU A 520 28.01 41.59 -19.44
CA LEU A 520 28.27 40.20 -19.08
C LEU A 520 28.20 39.97 -17.57
N ARG A 521 28.90 40.80 -16.78
CA ARG A 521 28.87 40.75 -15.32
C ARG A 521 27.45 40.86 -14.78
N ASP A 522 26.71 41.88 -15.23
CA ASP A 522 25.38 42.18 -14.68
C ASP A 522 24.38 41.06 -14.98
N ARG A 523 24.43 40.47 -16.19
CA ARG A 523 23.58 39.35 -16.57
C ARG A 523 23.93 38.06 -15.87
N LEU A 524 25.22 37.79 -15.66
CA LEU A 524 25.64 36.62 -14.92
C LEU A 524 25.27 36.71 -13.45
N LEU A 525 25.45 37.88 -12.84
CA LEU A 525 25.01 38.11 -11.46
C LEU A 525 23.49 37.93 -11.33
N GLN A 526 22.71 38.42 -12.30
CA GLN A 526 21.26 38.21 -12.31
C GLN A 526 20.89 36.72 -12.44
N LEU A 527 21.57 35.96 -13.30
CA LEU A 527 21.34 34.53 -13.44
C LEU A 527 21.76 33.75 -12.19
N GLU A 528 22.92 34.06 -11.59
CA GLU A 528 23.42 33.43 -10.37
C GLU A 528 22.44 33.64 -9.20
N GLN A 529 21.87 34.84 -9.08
CA GLN A 529 20.91 35.16 -8.04
C GLN A 529 19.58 34.41 -8.20
N GLN A 530 19.13 34.13 -9.43
CA GLN A 530 17.79 33.58 -9.69
C GLN A 530 17.77 32.08 -10.01
N LEU A 531 18.82 31.54 -10.61
CA LEU A 531 18.92 30.12 -10.96
C LEU A 531 19.58 29.32 -9.84
N CYS A 532 19.18 28.06 -9.72
CA CYS A 532 19.92 27.12 -8.87
C CYS A 532 21.34 26.88 -9.41
N HIS A 533 22.24 26.41 -8.55
CA HIS A 533 23.66 26.30 -8.89
C HIS A 533 23.92 25.41 -10.12
N THR A 534 23.21 24.29 -10.28
CA THR A 534 23.38 23.37 -11.41
C THR A 534 22.97 24.01 -12.75
N LEU A 535 21.85 24.74 -12.75
CA LEU A 535 21.37 25.50 -13.90
C LEU A 535 22.31 26.66 -14.23
N PHE A 536 22.75 27.42 -13.24
CA PHE A 536 23.69 28.53 -13.43
C PHE A 536 25.02 28.04 -14.03
N LYS A 537 25.59 26.95 -13.49
CA LYS A 537 26.82 26.36 -14.01
C LYS A 537 26.68 25.98 -15.49
N SER A 538 25.56 25.36 -15.85
CA SER A 538 25.26 24.97 -17.23
C SER A 538 25.09 26.21 -18.13
N ALA A 539 24.36 27.23 -17.67
CA ALA A 539 24.17 28.50 -18.39
C ALA A 539 25.50 29.22 -18.66
N TRP A 540 26.35 29.33 -17.63
CA TRP A 540 27.66 29.97 -17.71
C TRP A 540 28.60 29.24 -18.67
N GLN A 541 28.64 27.91 -18.62
CA GLN A 541 29.47 27.11 -19.54
C GLN A 541 29.04 27.30 -21.00
N MET A 542 27.74 27.20 -21.27
CA MET A 542 27.19 27.44 -22.62
C MET A 542 27.47 28.87 -23.11
N LEU A 543 27.37 29.86 -22.22
CA LEU A 543 27.67 31.25 -22.56
C LEU A 543 29.17 31.45 -22.84
N ALA A 544 30.04 30.84 -22.03
CA ALA A 544 31.49 30.91 -22.20
C ALA A 544 31.94 30.33 -23.55
N GLU A 545 31.40 29.17 -23.96
CA GLU A 545 31.66 28.58 -25.27
C GLU A 545 31.24 29.50 -26.42
N LYS A 546 30.05 30.12 -26.32
CA LYS A 546 29.57 31.08 -27.32
C LYS A 546 30.44 32.34 -27.37
N LEU A 547 30.89 32.84 -26.23
CA LEU A 547 31.76 34.01 -26.15
C LEU A 547 33.15 33.73 -26.69
N ASP A 548 33.74 32.56 -26.41
CA ASP A 548 35.02 32.14 -26.97
C ASP A 548 34.99 32.12 -28.51
N LEU A 549 33.98 31.45 -29.08
CA LEU A 549 33.76 31.42 -30.52
C LEU A 549 33.57 32.82 -31.10
N PHE A 550 32.82 33.69 -30.42
CA PHE A 550 32.62 35.08 -30.84
C PHE A 550 33.93 35.87 -30.83
N ILE A 551 34.69 35.85 -29.75
CA ILE A 551 35.96 36.59 -29.65
C ILE A 551 36.92 36.11 -30.74
N TYR A 552 37.08 34.80 -30.91
CA TYR A 552 37.97 34.23 -31.91
C TYR A 552 37.58 34.59 -33.36
N GLN A 553 36.31 34.44 -33.73
CA GLN A 553 35.86 34.66 -35.11
C GLN A 553 35.69 36.14 -35.46
N ASP A 554 35.14 36.91 -34.53
CA ASP A 554 34.58 38.22 -34.81
C ASP A 554 35.49 39.37 -34.34
N VAL A 555 36.41 39.11 -33.40
CA VAL A 555 37.43 40.06 -32.94
C VAL A 555 38.80 39.69 -33.53
N SER A 556 39.31 38.47 -33.29
CA SER A 556 40.66 38.06 -33.71
C SER A 556 40.80 37.87 -35.23
N LYS A 557 39.91 37.09 -35.88
CA LYS A 557 40.01 36.83 -37.33
C LYS A 557 39.65 38.04 -38.21
N LYS A 558 38.68 38.87 -37.79
CA LYS A 558 38.29 40.08 -38.55
C LYS A 558 39.27 41.24 -38.37
N GLY A 559 39.95 41.33 -37.23
CA GLY A 559 41.07 42.24 -37.02
C GLY A 559 42.20 42.03 -38.04
N ASN A 560 42.53 40.76 -38.33
CA ASN A 560 43.57 40.42 -39.31
C ASN A 560 43.17 40.61 -40.79
N ARG A 561 41.89 40.40 -41.17
CA ARG A 561 41.46 40.49 -42.58
C ARG A 561 41.42 41.90 -43.17
N ARG A 562 41.41 42.97 -42.36
CA ARG A 562 41.34 44.37 -42.85
C ARG A 562 42.63 44.86 -43.55
N TRP A 563 43.71 44.09 -43.52
CA TRP A 563 44.97 44.39 -44.22
C TRP A 563 45.15 43.66 -45.56
N ILE A 564 44.56 42.48 -45.76
CA ILE A 564 44.73 41.70 -47.01
C ILE A 564 43.97 42.35 -48.20
N LYS A 565 43.13 43.36 -47.94
CA LYS A 565 42.41 44.14 -48.97
C LYS A 565 42.78 45.62 -49.03
N ARG A 566 43.97 46.02 -48.55
CA ARG A 566 44.51 47.37 -48.78
C ARG A 566 45.82 47.32 -49.53
#